data_AF-A0A6L6F326-F1
#
_entry.id   AF-A0A6L6F326-F1
#
_cell.length_a   1.000
_cell.length_b   1.000
_cell.length_c   1.000
_cell.angle_alpha   90.00
_cell.angle_beta   90.00
_cell.angle_gamma   90.00
#
_symmetry.space_group_name_H-M   'P 1'
#
loop_
_entity.id
_entity.type
_entity.pdbx_description
1 polymer ?
#
loop_
_entity_poly.entity_id
_entity_poly.type
_entity_poly.pdbx_seq_one_letter_code
_entity_poly.pdbx_strand_id
1 'polypeptide(L)' 'KADPTATVLSLAMLLEHVGQNQAAMWVEAAVSDDLASRGDSVRSTSAIGDALAAGAASKAK' A
#
# COMPACT_ATOMS: atom_id res chain seq x y z
N LYS A 1 -3.93 -17.39 3.73
CA LYS A 1 -4.22 -16.06 4.32
C LYS A 1 -4.39 -15.08 3.16
N ALA A 2 -5.24 -14.07 3.27
CA ALA A 2 -5.50 -13.15 2.16
C ALA A 2 -4.35 -12.14 1.98
N ASP A 3 -4.03 -11.80 0.74
CA ASP A 3 -3.16 -10.67 0.40
C ASP A 3 -4.05 -9.43 0.15
N PRO A 4 -3.97 -8.37 0.99
CA PRO A 4 -4.80 -7.18 0.85
C PRO A 4 -4.30 -6.20 -0.23
N THR A 5 -3.19 -6.50 -0.92
CA THR A 5 -2.54 -5.57 -1.88
C THR A 5 -3.51 -5.01 -2.91
N ALA A 6 -4.34 -5.86 -3.53
CA ALA A 6 -5.30 -5.42 -4.54
C ALA A 6 -6.35 -4.44 -3.98
N THR A 7 -6.86 -4.70 -2.76
CA THR A 7 -7.80 -3.80 -2.08
C THR A 7 -7.16 -2.45 -1.76
N VAL A 8 -5.89 -2.43 -1.38
CA VAL A 8 -5.14 -1.19 -1.13
C VAL A 8 -4.92 -0.39 -2.42
N LEU A 9 -4.68 -1.06 -3.56
CA LEU A 9 -4.62 -0.37 -4.86
C LEU A 9 -5.99 0.18 -5.28
N SER A 10 -7.09 -0.52 -4.99
CA SER A 10 -8.44 0.05 -5.19
C SER A 10 -8.67 1.31 -4.35
N LEU A 11 -8.11 1.38 -3.13
CA LEU A 11 -8.12 2.60 -2.32
C LEU A 11 -7.30 3.73 -2.95
N ALA A 12 -6.14 3.45 -3.55
CA ALA A 12 -5.37 4.46 -4.27
C ALA A 12 -6.17 5.05 -5.45
N MET A 13 -6.84 4.19 -6.22
CA MET A 13 -7.76 4.64 -7.29
C MET A 13 -8.92 5.50 -6.75
N LEU A 14 -9.46 5.16 -5.57
CA LEU A 14 -10.48 5.99 -4.92
C LEU A 14 -9.92 7.35 -4.50
N LEU A 15 -8.71 7.40 -3.93
CA LEU A 15 -8.05 8.63 -3.52
C LEU A 15 -7.84 9.56 -4.72
N GLU A 16 -7.36 9.03 -5.84
CA GLU A 16 -7.26 9.78 -7.10
C GLU A 16 -8.63 10.29 -7.56
N HIS A 17 -9.65 9.43 -7.53
CA HIS A 17 -11.01 9.80 -7.93
C HIS A 17 -11.60 10.96 -7.11
N VAL A 18 -11.30 11.04 -5.81
CA VAL A 18 -11.76 12.14 -4.93
C VAL A 18 -10.81 13.35 -4.92
N GLY A 19 -9.80 13.37 -5.79
CA GLY A 19 -8.85 14.49 -5.93
C GLY A 19 -7.68 14.48 -4.95
N GLN A 20 -7.51 13.41 -4.17
CA GLN A 20 -6.41 13.23 -3.21
C GLN A 20 -5.18 12.60 -3.88
N ASN A 21 -4.70 13.21 -4.96
CA ASN A 21 -3.64 12.66 -5.82
C ASN A 21 -2.34 12.37 -5.07
N GLN A 22 -1.93 13.29 -4.18
CA GLN A 22 -0.70 13.11 -3.41
C GLN A 22 -0.77 11.91 -2.45
N ALA A 23 -1.94 11.68 -1.83
CA ALA A 23 -2.17 10.54 -0.97
C ALA A 23 -2.20 9.23 -1.77
N ALA A 24 -2.82 9.23 -2.96
CA ALA A 24 -2.78 8.10 -3.88
C ALA A 24 -1.33 7.70 -4.23
N MET A 25 -0.49 8.68 -4.58
CA MET A 25 0.93 8.46 -4.87
C MET A 25 1.70 7.83 -3.70
N TRP A 26 1.42 8.25 -2.45
CA TRP A 26 2.06 7.65 -1.27
C TRP A 26 1.67 6.18 -1.10
N VAL A 27 0.40 5.85 -1.30
CA VAL A 27 -0.10 4.47 -1.20
C VAL A 27 0.50 3.61 -2.30
N GLU A 28 0.47 4.05 -3.56
CA GLU A 28 1.03 3.31 -4.69
C GLU A 28 2.52 3.04 -4.53
N ALA A 29 3.28 4.06 -4.13
CA ALA A 29 4.71 3.90 -3.89
C ALA A 29 4.98 2.94 -2.72
N ALA A 30 4.16 2.94 -1.66
CA ALA A 30 4.33 2.02 -0.55
C ALA A 30 4.06 0.57 -0.97
N VAL A 31 3.03 0.35 -1.80
CA VAL A 31 2.74 -0.95 -2.41
C VAL A 31 3.88 -1.39 -3.32
N SER A 32 4.43 -0.50 -4.15
CA SER A 32 5.57 -0.79 -5.02
C SER A 32 6.81 -1.22 -4.23
N ASP A 33 7.15 -0.48 -3.16
CA ASP A 33 8.29 -0.79 -2.30
C ASP A 33 8.11 -2.12 -1.54
N ASP A 34 6.91 -2.41 -1.03
CA ASP A 34 6.61 -3.70 -0.39
C ASP A 34 6.71 -4.87 -1.39
N LEU A 35 6.15 -4.70 -2.59
CA LEU A 35 6.25 -5.70 -3.66
C LEU A 35 7.70 -5.99 -4.05
N ALA A 36 8.54 -4.95 -4.13
CA ALA A 36 9.94 -5.09 -4.48
C ALA A 36 10.79 -5.76 -3.38
N SER A 37 10.42 -5.58 -2.11
CA SER A 37 11.23 -6.04 -0.97
C SER A 37 10.77 -7.35 -0.33
N ARG A 38 9.51 -7.76 -0.53
CA ARG A 38 8.90 -8.90 0.20
C ARG A 38 9.45 -10.29 -0.16
N GLY A 39 9.98 -10.46 -1.38
CA GLY A 39 10.39 -11.77 -1.91
C GLY A 39 9.28 -12.82 -1.85
N ASP A 40 9.64 -14.07 -1.53
CA ASP A 40 8.71 -15.20 -1.39
C ASP A 40 8.09 -15.35 0.02
N SER A 41 8.21 -14.31 0.85
CA SER A 41 7.81 -14.37 2.26
C SER A 41 6.29 -14.48 2.43
N VAL A 42 5.82 -15.58 3.04
CA VAL A 42 4.40 -15.74 3.40
C VAL A 42 4.07 -14.93 4.65
N ARG A 43 3.27 -13.87 4.50
CA ARG A 43 2.85 -12.96 5.58
C ARG A 43 1.34 -13.06 5.85
N SER A 44 0.90 -12.61 7.02
CA SER A 44 -0.54 -12.46 7.30
C SER A 44 -1.10 -11.21 6.63
N THR A 45 -2.41 -11.18 6.42
CA THR A 45 -3.13 -10.01 5.93
C THR A 45 -2.83 -8.76 6.76
N SER A 46 -2.80 -8.90 8.09
CA SER A 46 -2.43 -7.82 9.01
C SER A 46 -1.00 -7.34 8.82
N ALA A 47 -0.03 -8.27 8.74
CA ALA A 47 1.39 -7.91 8.57
C ALA A 47 1.65 -7.18 7.24
N ILE A 48 0.95 -7.57 6.17
CA ILE A 48 1.01 -6.85 4.89
C ILE A 48 0.38 -5.46 5.07
N GLY A 49 -0.81 -5.37 5.69
CA GLY A 49 -1.47 -4.09 5.95
C GLY A 49 -0.61 -3.11 6.77
N ASP A 50 0.02 -3.59 7.84
CA ASP A 50 0.89 -2.80 8.70
C ASP A 50 2.11 -2.26 7.94
N ALA A 51 2.73 -3.10 7.10
CA ALA A 51 3.86 -2.70 6.26
C ALA A 51 3.47 -1.61 5.25
N LEU A 52 2.34 -1.79 4.57
CA LEU A 52 1.82 -0.82 3.59
C LEU A 52 1.44 0.52 4.26
N ALA A 53 0.78 0.47 5.42
CA ALA A 53 0.42 1.67 6.17
C ALA A 53 1.64 2.45 6.65
N ALA A 54 2.65 1.76 7.20
CA ALA A 54 3.91 2.37 7.60
C ALA A 54 4.65 2.99 6.41
N GLY A 55 4.70 2.28 5.28
CA GLY A 55 5.28 2.77 4.03
C GLY A 55 4.60 4.04 3.53
N ALA A 56 3.27 4.07 3.47
CA ALA A 56 2.52 5.24 3.01
C ALA A 56 2.70 6.43 3.96
N ALA A 57 2.64 6.20 5.28
CA ALA A 57 2.86 7.25 6.29
C ALA A 57 4.27 7.83 6.24
N SER A 58 5.29 7.02 5.87
CA SER A 58 6.66 7.50 5.73
C SER A 58 6.83 8.48 4.56
N LYS A 59 6.06 8.30 3.48
CA LYS A 59 6.08 9.16 2.29
C LYS A 59 5.27 10.45 2.48
N ALA A 60 4.39 10.48 3.47
CA ALA A 60 3.60 11.63 3.86
C ALA A 60 4.36 12.66 4.71
N LYS A 61 5.59 12.34 5.12
CA LYS A 61 6.49 13.24 5.85
C LYS A 61 7.35 14.05 4.90
#